data_AF-I2QV11-F1
#
_entry.id   AF-I2QV11-F1
#
_cell.length_a   1.000
_cell.length_b   1.000
_cell.length_c   1.000
_cell.angle_alpha   90.00
_cell.angle_beta   90.00
_cell.angle_gamma   90.00
#
_symmetry.space_group_name_H-M   'P 1'
#
loop_
_entity.id
_entity.type
_entity.pdbx_description
1 polymer ?
#
loop_
_entity_poly.entity_id
_entity_poly.type
_entity_poly.pdbx_seq_one_letter_code
_entity_poly.pdbx_strand_id
1 'polypeptide(L)' 'MSVKAMMATILQDQMTLRGVSSLSPSDYEDIVEVLIERLRELELSLAVRELTDKHEPQ' A
#
# COMPACT_ATOMS: atom_id res chain seq x y z
N MET A 1 1.39 -18.47 -0.99
CA MET A 1 1.82 -17.13 -1.49
C MET A 1 1.12 -16.09 -0.64
N SER A 2 1.85 -15.19 0.01
CA SER A 2 1.23 -14.12 0.83
C SER A 2 0.71 -12.99 -0.05
N VAL A 3 -0.23 -12.18 0.46
CA VAL A 3 -0.74 -10.99 -0.25
C VAL A 3 0.40 -10.01 -0.57
N LYS A 4 1.34 -9.81 0.37
CA LYS A 4 2.54 -8.97 0.15
C LYS A 4 3.39 -9.48 -1.02
N ALA A 5 3.66 -10.78 -1.06
CA ALA A 5 4.43 -11.39 -2.16
C ALA A 5 3.72 -11.24 -3.51
N MET A 6 2.40 -11.45 -3.55
CA MET A 6 1.60 -11.24 -4.76
C MET A 6 1.66 -9.78 -5.25
N MET A 7 1.54 -8.82 -4.34
CA MET A 7 1.67 -7.40 -4.67
C MET A 7 3.06 -7.03 -5.17
N ALA A 8 4.12 -7.61 -4.59
CA ALA A 8 5.50 -7.39 -5.02
C ALA A 8 5.73 -7.94 -6.44
N THR A 9 5.20 -9.12 -6.75
CA THR A 9 5.24 -9.69 -8.11
C THR A 9 4.51 -8.80 -9.11
N ILE A 10 3.31 -8.32 -8.78
CA ILE A 10 2.58 -7.39 -9.66
C ILE A 10 3.39 -6.11 -9.90
N LEU A 11 3.98 -5.54 -8.84
CA LEU A 11 4.80 -4.33 -8.96
C LEU A 11 6.04 -4.57 -9.85
N GLN A 12 6.72 -5.69 -9.67
CA GLN A 12 7.86 -6.09 -10.48
C GLN A 12 7.48 -6.21 -11.96
N ASP A 13 6.38 -6.88 -12.28
CA ASP A 13 5.90 -7.05 -13.65
C ASP A 13 5.60 -5.69 -14.29
N GLN A 14 4.90 -4.81 -13.55
CA GLN A 14 4.55 -3.47 -14.03
C GLN A 14 5.78 -2.58 -14.28
N MET A 15 6.78 -2.66 -13.41
CA MET A 15 8.03 -1.91 -13.58
C MET A 15 8.86 -2.44 -14.75
N THR A 16 8.94 -3.77 -14.89
CA THR A 16 9.61 -4.43 -16.01
C THR A 16 8.99 -4.04 -17.35
N LEU A 17 7.65 -4.03 -17.44
CA LEU A 17 6.92 -3.57 -18.64
C LEU A 17 7.23 -2.12 -19.02
N ARG A 18 7.67 -1.29 -18.07
CA ARG A 18 8.07 0.11 -18.28
C ARG A 18 9.57 0.29 -18.47
N GLY A 19 10.33 -0.80 -18.60
CA GLY A 19 11.77 -0.79 -18.79
C GLY A 19 12.59 -0.52 -17.52
N VAL A 20 11.96 -0.61 -16.35
CA VAL A 20 12.67 -0.50 -15.06
C VAL A 20 13.11 -1.89 -14.62
N SER A 21 14.42 -2.14 -14.70
CA SER A 21 15.03 -3.44 -14.34
C SER A 21 16.20 -3.31 -13.37
N SER A 22 16.40 -2.14 -12.76
CA SER A 22 17.50 -1.87 -11.82
C SER A 22 17.21 -2.31 -10.38
N LEU A 23 15.95 -2.66 -10.08
CA LEU A 23 15.50 -3.04 -8.76
C LEU A 23 15.63 -4.55 -8.57
N SER A 24 16.09 -4.93 -7.39
CA SER A 24 16.12 -6.31 -6.91
C SER A 24 14.74 -6.77 -6.44
N PRO A 25 14.50 -8.10 -6.33
CA PRO A 25 13.26 -8.62 -5.76
C PRO A 25 12.90 -8.06 -4.38
N SER A 26 13.89 -7.87 -3.50
CA SER A 26 13.69 -7.29 -2.16
C SER A 26 13.23 -5.84 -2.21
N ASP A 27 13.68 -5.05 -3.19
CA ASP A 27 13.23 -3.66 -3.32
C ASP A 27 11.71 -3.58 -3.56
N TYR A 28 11.15 -4.52 -4.31
CA TYR A 28 9.70 -4.57 -4.53
C TYR A 28 8.95 -4.97 -3.25
N GLU A 29 9.50 -5.88 -2.44
CA GLU A 29 8.92 -6.25 -1.15
C GLU A 29 8.91 -5.07 -0.17
N ASP A 30 10.00 -4.30 -0.12
CA ASP A 30 10.14 -3.12 0.72
C ASP A 30 9.19 -1.99 0.28
N ILE A 31 9.07 -1.75 -1.03
CA ILE A 31 8.11 -0.77 -1.56
C ILE A 31 6.68 -1.17 -1.17
N VAL A 32 6.31 -2.44 -1.32
CA VAL A 32 4.98 -2.93 -0.97
C VAL A 32 4.71 -2.80 0.53
N GLU A 33 5.71 -3.04 1.38
CA GLU A 33 5.58 -2.85 2.83
C GLU A 33 5.20 -1.41 3.17
N VAL A 34 5.94 -0.44 2.62
CA VAL A 34 5.65 0.99 2.81
C VAL A 34 4.26 1.34 2.31
N LEU A 35 3.83 0.81 1.16
CA LEU A 35 2.48 1.06 0.64
C LEU A 35 1.39 0.52 1.56
N ILE A 36 1.57 -0.69 2.11
CA ILE A 36 0.62 -1.30 3.06
C ILE A 36 0.53 -0.46 4.34
N GLU A 37 1.67 0.01 4.87
CA GLU A 37 1.68 0.87 6.05
C GLU A 37 0.92 2.18 5.81
N ARG A 38 1.16 2.85 4.68
CA ARG A 38 0.45 4.08 4.32
C ARG A 38 -1.04 3.87 4.10
N LEU A 39 -1.44 2.72 3.54
CA LEU A 39 -2.86 2.37 3.41
C LEU A 39 -3.52 2.20 4.78
N ARG A 40 -2.86 1.51 5.72
CA ARG A 40 -3.37 1.37 7.10
C ARG A 40 -3.50 2.71 7.80
N GLU A 41 -2.52 3.59 7.68
CA GLU A 41 -2.58 4.96 8.22
C GLU A 41 -3.76 5.76 7.65
N LEU A 42 -4.00 5.61 6.35
CA LEU A 42 -5.12 6.25 5.66
C LEU A 42 -6.47 5.70 6.16
N GLU A 43 -6.61 4.38 6.25
CA GLU A 43 -7.81 3.71 6.78
C GLU A 43 -8.13 4.17 8.21
N LEU A 44 -7.12 4.25 9.07
CA LEU A 44 -7.27 4.77 10.44
C LEU A 44 -7.70 6.23 10.45
N SER A 45 -7.07 7.07 9.62
CA SER A 45 -7.41 8.50 9.52
C SER A 45 -8.84 8.71 9.02
N LEU A 46 -9.30 7.89 8.08
CA LEU A 46 -10.67 7.93 7.57
C LEU A 46 -11.68 7.45 8.62
N ALA A 47 -11.37 6.38 9.34
CA ALA A 47 -12.22 5.89 10.42
C ALA A 47 -12.40 6.93 11.55
N VAL A 48 -11.33 7.67 11.90
CA VAL A 48 -11.41 8.76 12.88
C VAL A 48 -12.37 9.86 12.40
N ARG A 49 -12.29 10.26 11.14
CA ARG A 49 -13.19 11.29 10.57
C ARG A 49 -14.64 10.83 10.55
N GLU A 50 -14.90 9.59 10.17
CA GLU A 50 -16.26 9.03 10.19
C GLU A 50 -16.87 9.01 11.60
N LEU A 51 -16.04 8.79 12.63
CA LEU A 51 -16.47 8.86 14.03
C LEU A 51 -16.76 10.29 14.50
N THR A 52 -15.97 11.28 14.06
CA THR A 52 -16.20 12.69 14.41
C THR A 52 -17.43 13.26 13.72
N ASP A 53 -17.66 12.91 12.45
CA ASP A 53 -18.83 13.38 11.67
C ASP A 53 -20.15 12.83 12.22
N LYS A 54 -20.13 11.67 12.89
CA LYS A 54 -21.30 11.10 13.59
C LYS A 54 -21.57 11.71 14.97
N HIS A 55 -20.68 12.55 15.49
CA HIS A 55 -20.74 13.08 16.86
C HIS A 55 -21.11 14.57 16.94
N GLU A 56 -21.43 15.23 15.83
CA GLU A 56 -22.03 16.58 15.90
C GLU A 56 -23.46 16.50 16.45
N PRO A 57 -23.75 17.07 17.65
CA PRO A 57 -25.11 17.20 18.13
C PRO A 57 -25.78 18.32 17.31
N GLN A 58 -26.91 18.00 16.66
CA GLN A 58 -27.83 19.00 16.11
C GLN A 58 -28.44 19.87 17.21
#